data_AF-A0AAJ6EHQ8-F1
#
_entry.id   AF-A0AAJ6EHQ8-F1
#
_cell.length_a   1.000
_cell.length_b   1.000
_cell.length_c   1.000
_cell.angle_alpha   90.00
_cell.angle_beta   90.00
_cell.angle_gamma   90.00
#
_symmetry.space_group_name_H-M   'P 1'
#
loop_
_entity.id
_entity.type
_entity.pdbx_description
1 polymer ?
#
loop_
_entity_poly.entity_id
_entity_poly.type
_entity_poly.pdbx_seq_one_letter_code
_entity_poly.pdbx_strand_id
1 'polypeptide(L)'
;MADPNPNLTVQLFRQPQGERIGVRVEARWRPEAGLGVGSGVLLDVYGEIGRVSMPVILVPFSKNRARFGDKLAIIPSTPRAITDMRSG
;
A
#
# COMPACT_ATOMS: atom_id res chain seq x y z
N MET A 1 6.26 -9.91 -15.42
CA MET A 1 7.50 -9.19 -15.07
C MET A 1 7.06 -7.87 -14.49
N ALA A 2 7.51 -7.51 -13.28
CA ALA A 2 7.15 -6.21 -12.71
C ALA A 2 7.94 -5.14 -13.45
N ASP A 3 7.28 -4.16 -14.04
CA ASP A 3 7.96 -2.99 -14.58
C ASP A 3 8.66 -2.29 -13.41
N PRO A 4 9.99 -2.05 -13.48
CA PRO A 4 10.68 -1.37 -12.41
C PRO A 4 10.09 0.02 -12.28
N ASN A 5 9.44 0.30 -11.15
CA ASN A 5 9.11 1.67 -10.79
C ASN A 5 10.40 2.30 -10.25
N PRO A 6 11.06 3.21 -10.99
CA PRO A 6 12.34 3.79 -10.56
C PRO A 6 12.19 4.62 -9.29
N ASN A 7 10.98 5.02 -8.94
CA ASN A 7 10.69 5.77 -7.73
C ASN A 7 10.46 4.87 -6.50
N LEU A 8 10.45 3.55 -6.68
CA LEU A 8 10.32 2.60 -5.57
C LEU A 8 11.68 2.37 -4.93
N THR A 9 11.82 2.74 -3.66
CA THR A 9 12.98 2.40 -2.85
C THR A 9 12.65 1.20 -1.97
N VAL A 10 13.50 0.18 -2.00
CA VAL A 10 13.43 -0.98 -1.10
C VAL A 10 14.74 -1.07 -0.34
N GLN A 11 14.65 -1.15 0.98
CA GLN A 11 15.79 -1.37 1.85
C GLN A 11 15.54 -2.59 2.72
N LEU A 12 16.43 -3.57 2.66
CA LEU A 12 16.43 -4.74 3.54
C LEU A 12 17.50 -4.57 4.62
N PHE A 13 17.13 -4.86 5.86
CA PHE A 13 18.05 -4.88 7.01
C PHE A 13 18.60 -6.29 7.27
N ARG A 14 17.87 -7.31 6.80
CA ARG A 14 18.26 -8.73 6.84
C ARG A 14 17.63 -9.49 5.69
N GLN A 15 18.12 -10.69 5.44
CA GLN A 15 17.56 -11.57 4.40
C GLN A 15 16.17 -12.08 4.81
N PRO A 16 15.20 -12.13 3.87
CA PRO A 16 13.91 -12.75 4.12
C PRO A 16 14.01 -14.25 4.39
N GLN A 17 13.14 -14.76 5.26
CA GLN A 17 13.03 -16.18 5.61
C GLN A 17 11.61 -16.70 5.41
N GLY A 18 11.51 -17.96 4.97
CA GLY A 18 10.22 -18.59 4.66
C GLY A 18 9.65 -18.20 3.30
N GLU A 19 8.46 -18.68 3.00
CA GLU A 19 7.88 -18.63 1.65
C GLU A 19 7.12 -17.33 1.34
N ARG A 20 6.88 -16.47 2.36
CA ARG A 20 5.97 -15.33 2.23
C ARG A 20 6.56 -14.07 2.84
N ILE A 21 6.32 -12.96 2.15
CA ILE A 21 6.62 -11.61 2.61
C ILE A 21 5.31 -10.88 2.86
N GLY A 22 5.13 -10.40 4.09
CA GLY A 22 4.06 -9.51 4.47
C GLY A 22 4.46 -8.05 4.29
N VAL A 23 3.46 -7.19 4.09
CA VAL A 23 3.66 -5.73 4.06
C VAL A 23 2.64 -5.07 4.96
N ARG A 24 3.10 -4.24 5.90
CA ARG A 24 2.25 -3.29 6.62
C ARG A 24 2.40 -1.92 5.96
N VAL A 25 1.32 -1.43 5.35
CA VAL A 25 1.36 -0.24 4.51
C VAL A 25 0.78 0.99 5.21
N GLU A 26 1.35 2.15 4.89
CA GLU A 26 0.84 3.45 5.27
C GLU A 26 1.03 4.41 4.09
N ALA A 27 0.06 5.30 3.87
CA ALA A 27 0.19 6.39 2.92
C ALA A 27 0.01 7.75 3.62
N ARG A 28 0.86 8.71 3.28
CA ARG A 28 0.69 10.12 3.67
C ARG A 28 0.46 10.95 2.42
N TRP A 29 -0.56 11.80 2.46
CA TRP A 29 -1.00 12.58 1.31
C TRP A 29 -1.17 14.06 1.69
N ARG A 30 -0.67 14.95 0.83
CA ARG A 30 -0.83 16.40 0.90
C ARG A 30 -1.59 16.87 -0.34
N PRO A 31 -2.94 16.93 -0.28
CA PRO A 31 -3.78 17.24 -1.43
C PRO A 31 -3.43 18.58 -2.09
N GLU A 32 -3.14 19.60 -1.29
CA GLU A 32 -2.91 20.98 -1.76
C GLU A 32 -1.66 21.09 -2.61
N ALA A 33 -0.70 20.19 -2.41
CA ALA A 33 0.55 20.13 -3.17
C ALA A 33 0.52 19.05 -4.28
N GLY A 34 -0.49 18.18 -4.30
CA GLY A 34 -0.51 17.01 -5.19
C GLY A 34 0.64 16.03 -4.92
N LEU A 35 1.11 15.96 -3.67
CA LEU A 35 2.27 15.17 -3.24
C LEU A 35 1.85 14.14 -2.19
N GLY A 36 2.49 12.97 -2.22
CA GLY A 36 2.36 11.97 -1.18
C GLY A 36 3.52 10.99 -1.17
N VAL A 37 3.42 10.06 -0.23
CA VAL A 37 4.32 8.92 -0.11
C VAL A 37 3.51 7.70 0.28
N GLY A 38 3.66 6.62 -0.48
CA GLY A 38 3.29 5.27 -0.04
C GLY A 38 4.51 4.65 0.63
N SER A 39 4.33 4.02 1.79
CA SER A 39 5.40 3.38 2.54
C SER A 39 4.93 2.07 3.15
N GLY A 40 5.86 1.18 3.47
CA GLY A 40 5.52 -0.03 4.20
C GLY A 40 6.70 -0.68 4.91
N VAL A 41 6.38 -1.39 5.99
CA VAL A 41 7.30 -2.29 6.68
C VAL A 41 7.14 -3.68 6.05
N LEU A 42 8.26 -4.25 5.62
CA LEU A 42 8.35 -5.61 5.09
C LEU A 42 8.58 -6.58 6.23
N LEU A 43 7.83 -7.68 6.25
CA LEU A 43 7.85 -8.69 7.30
C LEU A 43 8.04 -10.08 6.69
N ASP A 44 8.77 -10.94 7.38
CA ASP A 44 8.78 -12.38 7.14
C ASP A 44 8.26 -13.14 8.37
N VAL A 45 8.47 -14.47 8.41
CA VAL A 45 8.03 -15.32 9.53
C VAL A 45 8.66 -14.96 10.89
N TYR A 46 9.79 -14.24 10.89
CA TYR A 46 10.53 -13.79 12.08
C TYR A 46 10.34 -12.28 12.36
N GLY A 47 9.51 -11.57 11.60
CA GLY A 47 9.21 -10.15 11.83
C GLY A 47 9.84 -9.23 10.79
N GLU A 48 10.21 -8.00 11.19
CA GLU A 48 10.66 -6.96 10.26
C GLU A 48 11.94 -7.35 9.52
N ILE A 49 11.94 -7.17 8.20
CA ILE A 49 13.09 -7.44 7.32
C ILE A 49 13.54 -6.19 6.56
N GLY A 50 12.71 -5.14 6.51
CA GLY A 50 13.03 -3.97 5.73
C GLY A 50 11.87 -3.01 5.56
N ARG A 51 12.07 -2.05 4.66
CA ARG A 51 11.11 -1.01 4.32
C ARG A 51 11.01 -0.81 2.83
N VAL A 52 9.85 -0.34 2.41
CA VAL A 52 9.58 0.12 1.05
C VAL A 52 9.01 1.52 1.12
N SER A 53 9.41 2.38 0.20
CA SER A 53 8.82 3.71 0.03
C SER A 53 8.72 4.07 -1.44
N MET A 54 7.70 4.87 -1.76
CA MET A 54 7.43 5.36 -3.10
C MET A 54 6.84 6.77 -3.00
N PRO A 55 7.48 7.79 -3.57
CA PRO A 55 6.86 9.09 -3.70
C PRO A 55 5.71 9.01 -4.71
N VAL A 56 4.66 9.78 -4.45
CA VAL A 56 3.49 9.93 -5.32
C VAL A 56 3.39 11.40 -5.67
N ILE A 57 3.43 11.73 -6.95
CA ILE A 57 3.34 13.10 -7.45
C ILE A 57 2.26 13.11 -8.54
N LEU A 58 1.23 13.94 -8.37
CA LEU A 58 0.08 14.02 -9.28
C LEU A 58 -0.14 15.46 -9.81
N VAL A 59 0.91 16.27 -9.88
CA VAL A 59 0.83 17.65 -10.36
C VAL A 59 0.95 17.80 -11.89
N PRO A 60 0.26 18.79 -12.49
CA PRO A 60 -0.78 19.63 -11.87
C PRO A 60 -2.16 18.98 -12.00
N PHE A 61 -2.90 18.88 -10.88
CA PHE A 61 -4.36 18.77 -10.95
C PHE A 61 -4.88 20.10 -11.49
N SER A 62 -5.47 20.11 -12.68
CA SER A 62 -6.15 21.29 -13.19
C SER A 62 -7.28 21.69 -12.23
N LYS A 63 -7.55 23.00 -12.10
CA LYS A 63 -8.57 23.56 -11.18
C LYS A 63 -10.02 23.15 -11.48
N ASN A 64 -10.27 22.04 -12.18
CA ASN A 64 -11.59 21.45 -12.27
C ASN A 64 -11.93 20.71 -10.97
N ARG A 65 -12.37 21.52 -10.01
CA ARG A 65 -13.09 21.14 -8.81
C ARG A 65 -14.22 20.16 -9.16
N ALA A 66 -14.18 19.00 -8.52
CA ALA A 66 -15.25 18.00 -8.38
C ALA A 66 -15.71 17.23 -9.64
N ARG A 67 -15.13 16.04 -9.85
CA ARG A 67 -15.86 14.82 -10.29
C ARG A 67 -15.27 13.51 -9.73
N PHE A 68 -14.60 13.52 -8.57
CA PHE A 68 -14.30 12.28 -7.85
C PHE A 68 -15.29 12.12 -6.69
N GLY A 69 -16.58 12.08 -7.04
CA GLY A 69 -17.68 11.78 -6.12
C GLY A 69 -18.02 10.28 -6.05
N ASP A 70 -17.78 9.49 -7.10
CA ASP A 70 -18.52 8.22 -7.22
C ASP A 70 -17.67 6.95 -7.43
N LYS A 71 -16.34 7.02 -7.60
CA LYS A 71 -15.53 5.82 -7.91
C LYS A 71 -14.10 5.86 -7.36
N LEU A 72 -13.94 6.04 -6.06
CA LEU A 72 -12.81 5.44 -5.34
C LEU A 72 -13.40 4.81 -4.09
N ALA A 73 -14.08 3.68 -4.31
CA ALA A 73 -14.39 2.77 -3.22
C ALA A 73 -13.08 2.46 -2.51
N ILE A 74 -12.99 2.96 -1.28
CA ILE A 74 -12.19 2.40 -0.20
C ILE A 74 -12.19 0.89 -0.41
N ILE A 75 -11.04 0.28 -0.68
CA ILE A 75 -10.93 -1.19 -0.63
C ILE A 75 -11.29 -1.52 0.82
N PRO A 76 -12.45 -2.14 1.11
CA PRO A 76 -12.78 -2.44 2.49
C PRO A 76 -11.86 -3.58 2.91
N SER A 77 -10.93 -3.29 3.82
CA SER A 77 -10.17 -4.30 4.55
C SER A 77 -11.11 -5.04 5.50
N THR A 78 -11.94 -5.92 4.96
CA THR A 78 -12.78 -6.82 5.76
C THR A 78 -12.02 -8.14 5.86
N PRO A 79 -11.60 -8.58 7.06
CA PRO A 79 -11.18 -9.97 7.23
C PRO A 79 -12.44 -10.82 7.05
N ARG A 80 -12.47 -11.72 6.05
CA ARG A 80 -13.52 -12.75 6.03
C ARG A 80 -13.30 -13.64 7.25
N ALA A 81 -14.15 -13.49 8.25
CA ALA A 81 -14.27 -14.45 9.33
C ALA A 81 -14.62 -15.81 8.72
N ILE A 82 -13.77 -16.81 8.97
CA ILE A 82 -14.10 -18.21 8.79
C ILE A 82 -14.82 -18.64 10.07
N THR A 83 -16.15 -18.55 10.07
CA THR A 83 -17.10 -19.20 10.99
C THR A 83 -18.47 -18.98 10.32
N ASP A 84 -19.35 -19.96 10.10
CA ASP A 84 -19.72 -21.09 10.94
C ASP A 84 -20.38 -22.21 10.10
N MET A 85 -20.38 -23.42 10.63
CA MET A 85 -21.09 -24.59 10.10
C MET A 85 -22.60 -24.52 10.42
N ARG A 86 -23.40 -25.28 9.64
CA ARG A 86 -24.70 -25.93 9.97
C ARG A 86 -26.01 -25.29 9.46
N SER A 87 -26.89 -26.24 9.13
CA SER A 87 -28.35 -26.25 8.96
C SER A 87 -28.94 -25.83 7.62
N GLY A 88 -29.52 -26.84 6.97
CA GLY A 88 -30.18 -26.88 5.67
C GLY A 88 -30.21 -28.33 5.20
#